data_AF-A0A6I7NSH6-F1
#
_entry.id   AF-A0A6I7NSH6-F1
#
_cell.length_a   1.000
_cell.length_b   1.000
_cell.length_c   1.000
_cell.angle_alpha   90.00
_cell.angle_beta   90.00
_cell.angle_gamma   90.00
#
_symmetry.space_group_name_H-M   'P 1'
#
loop_
_entity.id
_entity.type
_entity.pdbx_description
1 polymer ?
#
loop_
_entity_poly.entity_id
_entity_poly.type
_entity_poly.pdbx_seq_one_letter_code
_entity_poly.pdbx_strand_id
1 'polypeptide(L)'
;MRIIKPYLFVIVTFAAFTACGTDSSSDDIDAGEFVVSFEMLVPVSQQPNGTFNVTNGRFIAYFTERQNISQYELRVVQEDQTKGEPFIYHLQQLQGPPGENLRYFVVIGSSRTYSGVNEARKNEIVEEFQQELEESKHLYHLLEVKPLRE
;
A
#
# COMPACT_ATOMS: atom_id res chain seq x y z
N MET A 1 58.50 5.35 -16.46
CA MET A 1 58.28 4.27 -15.49
C MET A 1 59.18 4.50 -14.26
N ARG A 2 58.64 5.16 -13.23
CA ARG A 2 59.12 5.12 -11.85
C ARG A 2 57.89 5.24 -10.95
N ILE A 3 57.73 4.24 -10.10
CA ILE A 3 56.63 4.02 -9.16
C ILE A 3 57.04 4.69 -7.85
N ILE A 4 56.22 5.58 -7.30
CA ILE A 4 56.31 6.00 -5.90
C ILE A 4 54.89 5.87 -5.33
N LYS A 5 54.74 4.94 -4.39
CA LYS A 5 53.50 4.61 -3.70
C LYS A 5 53.25 5.57 -2.52
N PRO A 6 51.99 5.66 -2.06
CA PRO A 6 51.45 6.73 -1.21
C PRO A 6 51.49 6.35 0.26
N TYR A 7 51.66 7.30 1.18
CA TYR A 7 51.15 7.21 2.56
C TYR A 7 51.15 8.61 3.17
N LEU A 8 49.96 9.22 3.32
CA LEU A 8 49.77 10.24 4.35
C LEU A 8 48.61 9.81 5.22
N PHE A 9 49.02 9.28 6.37
CA PHE A 9 48.22 8.82 7.47
C PHE A 9 47.98 10.05 8.36
N VAL A 10 46.75 10.54 8.45
CA VAL A 10 46.35 11.50 9.50
C VAL A 10 45.10 10.97 10.15
N ILE A 11 45.31 10.34 11.30
CA ILE A 11 44.32 10.08 12.33
C ILE A 11 44.14 11.38 13.12
N VAL A 12 42.91 11.86 13.23
CA VAL A 12 42.49 12.66 14.39
C VAL A 12 41.16 12.12 14.89
N THR A 13 41.22 11.69 16.14
CA THR A 13 40.22 10.95 16.90
C THR A 13 39.41 11.91 17.78
N PHE A 14 38.14 11.57 17.97
CA PHE A 14 37.32 11.81 19.17
C PHE A 14 36.99 13.25 19.62
N ALA A 15 35.68 13.54 19.60
CA ALA A 15 34.99 13.99 20.80
C ALA A 15 33.56 13.43 20.79
N ALA A 16 33.34 12.39 21.59
CA ALA A 16 32.04 11.97 22.04
C ALA A 16 31.49 13.01 23.01
N PHE A 17 30.28 13.50 22.77
CA PHE A 17 29.39 13.94 23.84
C PHE A 17 28.14 13.08 23.81
N THR A 18 28.13 12.19 24.78
CA THR A 18 26.99 11.50 25.33
C THR A 18 25.93 12.49 25.80
N ALA A 19 24.70 12.31 25.33
CA ALA A 19 23.52 12.45 26.17
C ALA A 19 22.88 11.06 26.23
N CYS A 20 23.25 10.35 27.28
CA CYS A 20 22.71 9.07 27.71
C CYS A 20 21.61 9.34 28.75
N GLY A 21 20.56 8.53 28.74
CA GLY A 21 19.57 8.42 29.82
C GLY A 21 18.26 9.14 29.46
N THR A 22 17.14 8.46 29.31
CA THR A 22 16.67 7.31 30.10
C THR A 22 16.05 6.21 29.24
N ASP A 23 16.45 4.97 29.51
CA ASP A 23 15.55 3.82 29.43
C ASP A 23 14.30 4.13 30.25
N SER A 24 13.18 4.35 29.56
CA SER A 24 11.88 3.99 30.08
C SER A 24 11.48 2.71 29.37
N SER A 25 11.83 1.59 29.98
CA SER A 25 10.95 0.43 29.96
C SER A 25 9.57 0.90 30.43
N SER A 26 8.70 1.18 29.48
CA SER A 26 7.25 1.18 29.63
C SER A 26 6.70 0.55 28.37
N ASP A 27 5.92 -0.50 28.57
CA ASP A 27 5.06 -1.10 27.56
C ASP A 27 4.24 -0.03 26.83
N ASP A 28 4.71 0.50 25.70
CA ASP A 28 3.86 1.33 24.83
C ASP A 28 2.99 0.41 23.97
N ILE A 29 1.96 -0.04 24.67
CA ILE A 29 0.70 -0.62 24.23
C ILE A 29 -0.08 0.44 23.42
N ASP A 30 0.52 1.09 22.41
CA ASP A 30 -0.09 2.22 21.68
C ASP A 30 0.15 2.16 20.17
N ALA A 31 -0.27 1.07 19.54
CA ALA A 31 -0.33 0.99 18.10
C ALA A 31 -1.59 1.75 17.63
N GLY A 32 -1.55 3.09 17.69
CA GLY A 32 -2.65 3.99 17.32
C GLY A 32 -3.05 3.95 15.84
N GLU A 33 -4.04 4.78 15.49
CA GLU A 33 -4.49 5.02 14.12
C GLU A 33 -3.31 5.42 13.20
N PHE A 34 -3.34 4.95 11.96
CA PHE A 34 -2.31 5.24 10.96
C PHE A 34 -2.93 5.39 9.56
N VAL A 35 -2.17 5.98 8.63
CA VAL A 35 -2.62 6.22 7.25
C VAL A 35 -1.76 5.48 6.23
N VAL A 36 -2.39 5.02 5.17
CA VAL A 36 -1.72 4.45 3.99
C VAL A 36 -2.31 5.03 2.71
N SER A 37 -1.53 5.13 1.65
CA SER A 37 -2.00 5.62 0.35
C SER A 37 -2.69 4.52 -0.46
N PHE A 38 -3.60 4.92 -1.34
CA PHE A 38 -4.12 4.05 -2.37
C PHE A 38 -3.20 4.01 -3.59
N GLU A 39 -3.12 2.84 -4.20
CA GLU A 39 -2.52 2.60 -5.50
C GLU A 39 -3.62 2.31 -6.53
N MET A 40 -3.42 2.75 -7.77
CA MET A 40 -4.30 2.41 -8.89
C MET A 40 -3.84 1.11 -9.55
N LEU A 41 -4.76 0.17 -9.74
CA LEU A 41 -4.47 -1.13 -10.33
C LEU A 41 -5.56 -1.54 -11.32
N VAL A 42 -5.17 -1.90 -12.53
CA VAL A 42 -6.04 -2.60 -13.49
C VAL A 42 -5.61 -4.07 -13.56
N PRO A 43 -6.40 -5.01 -13.00
CA PRO A 43 -6.01 -6.41 -12.97
C PRO A 43 -6.11 -7.04 -14.36
N VAL A 44 -5.02 -7.64 -14.80
CA VAL A 44 -4.93 -8.39 -16.05
C VAL A 44 -4.37 -9.78 -15.74
N SER A 45 -4.99 -10.82 -16.30
CA SER A 45 -4.43 -12.17 -16.26
C SER A 45 -4.40 -12.76 -17.66
N GLN A 46 -3.30 -13.43 -18.01
CA GLN A 46 -3.17 -14.14 -19.28
C GLN A 46 -3.67 -15.57 -19.12
N GLN A 47 -4.44 -16.02 -20.11
CA GLN A 47 -4.92 -17.39 -20.20
C GLN A 47 -3.92 -18.29 -20.95
N PRO A 48 -3.94 -19.62 -20.73
CA PRO A 48 -3.05 -20.55 -21.43
C PRO A 48 -3.16 -20.54 -22.97
N ASN A 49 -4.30 -20.10 -23.51
CA ASN A 49 -4.55 -19.98 -24.95
C ASN A 49 -4.00 -18.67 -25.56
N GLY A 50 -3.28 -17.86 -24.80
CA GLY A 50 -2.70 -16.58 -25.24
C GLY A 50 -3.66 -15.39 -25.21
N THR A 51 -4.92 -15.58 -24.79
CA THR A 51 -5.88 -14.49 -24.58
C THR A 51 -5.79 -13.93 -23.16
N PHE A 52 -6.48 -12.82 -22.89
CA PHE A 52 -6.42 -12.11 -21.62
C PHE A 52 -7.79 -11.98 -20.97
N ASN A 53 -7.80 -11.92 -19.64
CA ASN A 53 -8.90 -11.44 -18.83
C ASN A 53 -8.52 -10.09 -18.23
N VAL A 54 -9.42 -9.12 -18.35
CA VAL A 54 -9.28 -7.79 -17.74
C VAL A 54 -10.52 -7.52 -16.89
N THR A 55 -10.32 -7.14 -15.64
CA THR A 55 -11.40 -6.74 -14.71
C THR A 55 -11.29 -5.25 -14.41
N ASN A 56 -12.32 -4.65 -13.80
CA ASN A 56 -12.31 -3.23 -13.43
C ASN A 56 -10.98 -2.76 -12.83
N GLY A 57 -10.64 -1.51 -13.17
CA GLY A 57 -9.73 -0.72 -12.36
C GLY A 57 -10.20 -0.63 -10.90
N ARG A 58 -9.24 -0.64 -9.98
CA ARG A 58 -9.48 -0.49 -8.54
C ARG A 58 -8.42 0.37 -7.89
N PHE A 59 -8.82 1.04 -6.81
CA PHE A 59 -7.90 1.60 -5.83
C PHE A 59 -7.60 0.53 -4.79
N ILE A 60 -6.33 0.30 -4.45
CA ILE A 60 -5.91 -0.69 -3.47
C ILE A 60 -4.94 -0.07 -2.47
N ALA A 61 -5.20 -0.28 -1.18
CA ALA A 61 -4.32 0.12 -0.10
C ALA A 61 -3.79 -1.12 0.61
N TYR A 62 -2.49 -1.13 0.89
CA TYR A 62 -1.82 -2.23 1.57
C TYR A 62 -1.32 -1.79 2.94
N PHE A 63 -1.44 -2.66 3.94
CA PHE A 63 -0.92 -2.41 5.29
C PHE A 63 -0.57 -3.70 6.00
N THR A 64 0.38 -3.61 6.94
CA THR A 64 0.84 -4.77 7.71
C THR A 64 -0.16 -5.12 8.82
N GLU A 65 -0.43 -6.41 8.98
CA GLU A 65 -1.20 -6.93 10.12
C GLU A 65 -0.49 -6.59 11.43
N ARG A 66 -1.27 -6.12 12.42
CA ARG A 66 -0.79 -5.90 13.79
C ARG A 66 -1.16 -7.09 14.67
N GLN A 67 -0.26 -7.44 15.58
CA GLN A 67 -0.44 -8.58 16.48
C GLN A 67 -1.68 -8.40 17.37
N ASN A 68 -2.40 -9.48 17.60
CA ASN A 68 -3.60 -9.54 18.47
C ASN A 68 -4.73 -8.59 18.03
N ILE A 69 -4.87 -8.33 16.72
CA ILE A 69 -5.95 -7.54 16.14
C ILE A 69 -6.83 -8.42 15.26
N SER A 70 -8.11 -8.53 15.58
CA SER A 70 -9.09 -9.29 14.81
C SER A 70 -9.91 -8.42 13.84
N GLN A 71 -9.95 -7.10 14.08
CA GLN A 71 -10.74 -6.14 13.32
C GLN A 71 -10.00 -4.81 13.10
N TYR A 72 -10.32 -4.15 12.00
CA TYR A 72 -9.84 -2.82 11.67
C TYR A 72 -11.04 -1.92 11.33
N GLU A 73 -11.07 -0.72 11.89
CA GLU A 73 -11.90 0.37 11.41
C GLU A 73 -11.13 1.09 10.30
N LEU A 74 -11.77 1.25 9.15
CA LEU A 74 -11.20 1.85 7.95
C LEU A 74 -12.00 3.08 7.56
N ARG A 75 -11.33 4.15 7.14
CA ARG A 75 -11.98 5.37 6.65
C ARG A 75 -11.25 5.92 5.43
N VAL A 76 -11.98 6.13 4.35
CA VAL A 76 -11.41 6.75 3.13
C VAL A 76 -11.31 8.26 3.35
N VAL A 77 -10.15 8.81 3.02
CA VAL A 77 -9.86 10.24 3.03
C VAL A 77 -9.61 10.69 1.59
N GLN A 78 -10.38 11.70 1.17
CA GLN A 78 -10.28 12.32 -0.15
C GLN A 78 -9.11 13.30 -0.21
N GLU A 79 -8.74 13.74 -1.41
CA GLU A 79 -7.62 14.67 -1.62
C GLU A 79 -7.83 16.03 -0.93
N ASP A 80 -9.09 16.47 -0.82
CA ASP A 80 -9.51 17.69 -0.12
C ASP A 80 -9.58 17.53 1.41
N GLN A 81 -9.13 16.39 1.96
CA GLN A 81 -9.21 16.00 3.38
C GLN A 81 -10.62 15.69 3.89
N THR A 82 -11.64 15.67 3.02
CA THR A 82 -12.97 15.17 3.37
C THR A 82 -12.87 13.68 3.71
N LYS A 83 -13.48 13.29 4.83
CA LYS A 83 -13.48 11.91 5.30
C LYS A 83 -14.85 11.27 5.07
N GLY A 84 -14.85 10.05 4.56
CA GLY A 84 -16.07 9.23 4.48
C GLY A 84 -16.49 8.69 5.85
N GLU A 85 -17.59 7.95 5.86
CA GLU A 85 -17.99 7.18 7.03
C GLU A 85 -16.96 6.07 7.33
N PRO A 86 -16.73 5.72 8.61
CA PRO A 86 -15.88 4.58 8.96
C PRO A 86 -16.62 3.24 8.70
N PHE A 87 -15.86 2.21 8.36
CA PHE A 87 -16.36 0.84 8.18
C PHE A 87 -15.48 -0.15 8.94
N ILE A 88 -16.08 -1.20 9.50
CA ILE A 88 -15.36 -2.24 10.23
C ILE A 88 -15.13 -3.45 9.32
N TYR A 89 -13.89 -3.89 9.24
CA TYR A 89 -13.48 -5.11 8.53
C TYR A 89 -12.84 -6.09 9.50
N HIS A 90 -13.19 -7.36 9.35
CA HIS A 90 -12.49 -8.46 10.01
C HIS A 90 -11.20 -8.78 9.27
N LEU A 91 -10.20 -9.24 10.02
CA LEU A 91 -8.89 -9.63 9.47
C LEU A 91 -9.02 -10.57 8.26
N GLN A 92 -9.91 -11.57 8.31
CA GLN A 92 -10.09 -12.53 7.20
C GLN A 92 -10.60 -11.90 5.90
N GLN A 93 -11.25 -10.73 5.99
CA GLN A 93 -11.77 -10.01 4.81
C GLN A 93 -10.69 -9.16 4.14
N LEU A 94 -9.61 -8.85 4.86
CA LEU A 94 -8.52 -8.01 4.40
C LEU A 94 -7.32 -8.85 3.93
N GLN A 95 -7.31 -10.15 4.21
CA GLN A 95 -6.19 -11.01 3.86
C GLN A 95 -6.05 -11.20 2.34
N GLY A 96 -4.81 -11.04 1.87
CA GLY A 96 -4.36 -11.49 0.55
C GLY A 96 -3.97 -12.96 0.56
N PRO A 97 -3.33 -13.46 -0.53
CA PRO A 97 -2.58 -14.70 -0.50
C PRO A 97 -1.65 -14.81 0.72
N PRO A 98 -1.36 -16.03 1.20
CA PRO A 98 -0.51 -16.23 2.38
C PRO A 98 0.84 -15.53 2.27
N GLY A 99 1.23 -14.77 3.30
CA GLY A 99 2.50 -14.03 3.35
C GLY A 99 2.46 -12.62 2.76
N GLU A 100 1.30 -12.14 2.31
CA GLU A 100 1.13 -10.78 1.81
C GLU A 100 0.56 -9.83 2.87
N ASN A 101 0.75 -8.52 2.65
CA ASN A 101 0.10 -7.47 3.44
C ASN A 101 -1.42 -7.60 3.39
N LEU A 102 -2.10 -7.07 4.41
CA LEU A 102 -3.54 -6.83 4.35
C LEU A 102 -3.83 -5.85 3.23
N ARG A 103 -4.97 -6.03 2.55
CA ARG A 103 -5.41 -5.18 1.47
C ARG A 103 -6.85 -4.75 1.64
N TYR A 104 -7.11 -3.49 1.37
CA TYR A 104 -8.45 -2.96 1.14
C TYR A 104 -8.51 -2.43 -0.28
N PHE A 105 -9.56 -2.76 -1.02
CA PHE A 105 -9.73 -2.26 -2.39
C PHE A 105 -11.13 -1.74 -2.65
N VAL A 106 -11.21 -0.72 -3.51
CA VAL A 106 -12.45 -0.12 -3.99
C VAL A 106 -12.51 -0.29 -5.50
N VAL A 107 -13.60 -0.89 -5.98
CA VAL A 107 -13.88 -1.02 -7.41
C VAL A 107 -14.73 0.17 -7.84
N ILE A 108 -14.34 0.82 -8.95
CA ILE A 108 -15.10 1.94 -9.50
C ILE A 108 -16.22 1.42 -10.41
N GLY A 109 -17.42 1.96 -10.17
CA GLY A 109 -18.61 1.67 -10.97
C GLY A 109 -19.14 0.24 -10.80
N SER A 110 -19.85 -0.23 -11.82
CA SER A 110 -20.37 -1.60 -11.86
C SER A 110 -19.28 -2.61 -12.21
N SER A 111 -19.40 -3.82 -11.67
CA SER A 111 -18.47 -4.91 -11.98
C SER A 111 -18.53 -5.28 -13.47
N ARG A 112 -17.37 -5.22 -14.12
CA ARG A 112 -17.10 -5.48 -15.53
C ARG A 112 -15.91 -6.43 -15.62
N THR A 113 -16.08 -7.49 -16.41
CA THR A 113 -15.02 -8.45 -16.69
C THR A 113 -15.04 -8.79 -18.17
N TYR A 114 -13.93 -8.52 -18.84
CA TYR A 114 -13.70 -8.89 -20.23
C TYR A 114 -12.84 -10.14 -20.23
N SER A 115 -13.32 -11.20 -20.88
CA SER A 115 -12.63 -12.49 -20.91
C SER A 115 -12.33 -12.93 -22.32
N GLY A 116 -11.18 -13.58 -22.51
CA GLY A 116 -10.81 -14.13 -23.82
C GLY A 116 -10.44 -13.08 -24.85
N VAL A 117 -10.06 -11.87 -24.44
CA VAL A 117 -9.72 -10.78 -25.36
C VAL A 117 -8.29 -10.95 -25.89
N ASN A 118 -8.06 -10.49 -27.12
CA ASN A 118 -6.72 -10.42 -27.67
C ASN A 118 -5.91 -9.25 -27.07
N GLU A 119 -4.63 -9.17 -27.41
CA GLU A 119 -3.73 -8.16 -26.86
C GLU A 119 -4.13 -6.71 -27.19
N ALA A 120 -4.55 -6.44 -28.42
CA ALA A 120 -4.97 -5.10 -28.84
C ALA A 120 -6.17 -4.63 -28.00
N ARG A 121 -7.21 -5.48 -27.90
CA ARG A 121 -8.40 -5.16 -27.11
C ARG A 121 -8.11 -5.07 -25.61
N LYS A 122 -7.20 -5.90 -25.09
CA LYS A 122 -6.70 -5.80 -23.70
C LYS A 122 -6.12 -4.41 -23.44
N ASN A 123 -5.27 -3.89 -24.33
CA ASN A 123 -4.68 -2.56 -24.16
C ASN A 123 -5.74 -1.45 -24.14
N GLU A 124 -6.70 -1.49 -25.07
CA GLU A 124 -7.82 -0.53 -25.11
C GLU A 124 -8.63 -0.52 -23.80
N ILE A 125 -8.98 -1.71 -23.28
CA ILE A 125 -9.74 -1.84 -22.04
C ILE A 125 -8.93 -1.36 -20.83
N VAL A 126 -7.63 -1.65 -20.80
CA VAL A 126 -6.74 -1.19 -19.72
C VAL A 126 -6.66 0.33 -19.71
N GLU A 127 -6.53 0.96 -20.88
CA GLU A 127 -6.52 2.42 -21.01
C GLU A 127 -7.85 3.04 -20.56
N GLU A 128 -9.00 2.46 -20.96
CA GLU A 128 -10.34 2.87 -20.51
C GLU A 128 -10.43 2.86 -18.98
N PHE A 129 -10.09 1.73 -18.34
CA PHE A 129 -10.13 1.63 -16.88
C PHE A 129 -9.12 2.55 -16.18
N GLN A 130 -7.96 2.76 -16.78
CA GLN A 130 -6.96 3.65 -16.22
C GLN A 130 -7.42 5.10 -16.25
N GLN A 131 -8.08 5.53 -17.32
CA GLN A 131 -8.69 6.85 -17.40
C GLN A 131 -9.78 7.03 -16.34
N GLU A 132 -10.69 6.06 -16.17
CA GLU A 132 -11.73 6.13 -15.12
C GLU A 132 -11.15 6.24 -13.71
N LEU A 133 -10.03 5.55 -13.44
CA LEU A 133 -9.31 5.66 -12.19
C LEU A 133 -8.70 7.06 -12.02
N GLU A 134 -8.04 7.59 -13.05
CA GLU A 134 -7.47 8.95 -12.99
C GLU A 134 -8.53 10.03 -12.74
N GLU A 135 -9.71 9.90 -13.33
CA GLU A 135 -10.84 10.80 -13.10
C GLU A 135 -11.36 10.72 -11.65
N SER A 136 -11.28 9.54 -11.05
CA SER A 136 -11.81 9.26 -9.69
C SER A 136 -10.78 9.40 -8.57
N LYS A 137 -9.49 9.60 -8.88
CA LYS A 137 -8.39 9.51 -7.89
C LYS A 137 -8.51 10.48 -6.72
N HIS A 138 -9.10 11.66 -6.96
CA HIS A 138 -9.30 12.68 -5.94
C HIS A 138 -10.21 12.20 -4.79
N LEU A 139 -11.05 11.18 -5.03
CA LEU A 139 -11.93 10.58 -4.03
C LEU A 139 -11.24 9.52 -3.16
N TYR A 140 -10.06 9.04 -3.56
CA TYR A 140 -9.37 7.90 -2.93
C TYR A 140 -7.90 8.23 -2.68
N HIS A 141 -7.63 9.24 -1.86
CA HIS A 141 -6.28 9.71 -1.59
C HIS A 141 -5.56 8.85 -0.53
N LEU A 142 -6.15 8.73 0.66
CA LEU A 142 -5.61 7.95 1.77
C LEU A 142 -6.67 7.03 2.39
N LEU A 143 -6.19 6.01 3.08
CA LEU A 143 -6.97 5.16 3.96
C LEU A 143 -6.46 5.36 5.39
N GLU A 144 -7.33 5.87 6.26
CA GLU A 144 -7.14 5.82 7.72
C GLU A 144 -7.48 4.41 8.21
N VAL A 145 -6.57 3.84 8.99
CA VAL A 145 -6.64 2.48 9.52
C VAL A 145 -6.48 2.54 11.02
N LYS A 146 -7.50 2.07 11.73
CA LYS A 146 -7.52 1.98 13.19
C LYS A 146 -7.70 0.52 13.60
N PRO A 147 -6.67 -0.11 14.18
CA PRO A 147 -6.81 -1.43 14.77
C PRO A 147 -7.79 -1.40 15.93
N LEU A 148 -8.72 -2.35 15.97
CA LEU A 148 -9.66 -2.52 17.08
C LEU A 148 -9.18 -3.69 17.95
N ARG A 149 -8.89 -3.39 19.23
CA ARG A 149 -8.59 -4.42 20.23
C ARG A 149 -9.91 -4.96 20.78
N GLU A 150 -10.01 -6.27 20.94
CA GLU A 150 -11.06 -6.91 21.72
C GLU A 150 -10.86 -6.68 23.23
#